data_AF-A0A388KGJ9-F1
#
_entry.id   AF-A0A388KGJ9-F1
#
_cell.length_a   1.000
_cell.length_b   1.000
_cell.length_c   1.000
_cell.angle_alpha   90.00
_cell.angle_beta   90.00
_cell.angle_gamma   90.00
#
_symmetry.space_group_name_H-M   'P 1'
#
loop_
_entity.id
_entity.type
_entity.pdbx_description
1 polymer ?
#
loop_
_entity_poly.entity_id
_entity_poly.type
_entity_poly.pdbx_seq_one_letter_code
_entity_poly.pdbx_strand_id
1 'polypeptide(L)'
;MNLQPSCHDVISGKWTPSAADVAGGRSAGFGVTTLIINGGVECGKGTTTPQEASRKGFFDRYCGLFGIEQGSNLDCANMSPF
;
A
#
# COMPACT_ATOMS: atom_id res chain seq x y z
N MET A 1 -16.56 -2.46 11.73
CA MET A 1 -15.54 -3.38 11.17
C MET A 1 -14.99 -2.73 9.93
N ASN A 2 -13.68 -2.53 9.89
CA ASN A 2 -12.98 -1.96 8.76
C ASN A 2 -12.44 -3.15 7.95
N LEU A 3 -13.10 -3.48 6.84
CA LEU A 3 -12.77 -4.68 6.08
C LEU A 3 -11.53 -4.39 5.22
N GLN A 4 -10.46 -5.16 5.40
CA GLN A 4 -9.33 -5.12 4.46
C GLN A 4 -9.84 -5.53 3.06
N PRO A 5 -9.58 -4.73 2.01
CA PRO A 5 -9.84 -5.18 0.65
C PRO A 5 -8.83 -6.26 0.25
N SER A 6 -9.09 -6.98 -0.83
CA SER A 6 -8.08 -7.88 -1.39
C SER A 6 -6.96 -7.05 -2.05
N CYS A 7 -5.70 -7.50 -1.96
CA CYS A 7 -4.59 -6.85 -2.67
C CYS A 7 -4.84 -6.78 -4.19
N HIS A 8 -5.51 -7.80 -4.72
CA HIS A 8 -5.90 -7.85 -6.13
C HIS A 8 -6.82 -6.70 -6.51
N ASP A 9 -7.86 -6.42 -5.73
CA ASP A 9 -8.81 -5.33 -6.05
C ASP A 9 -8.15 -3.96 -5.90
N VAL A 10 -7.19 -3.80 -4.98
CA VAL A 10 -6.39 -2.58 -4.87
C VAL A 10 -5.55 -2.35 -6.13
N ILE A 11 -4.73 -3.32 -6.54
CA ILE A 11 -3.78 -3.12 -7.65
C ILE A 11 -4.45 -3.12 -9.02
N SER A 12 -5.63 -3.76 -9.15
CA SER A 12 -6.43 -3.75 -10.38
C SER A 12 -7.43 -2.58 -10.46
N GLY A 13 -7.41 -1.66 -9.49
CA GLY A 13 -8.25 -0.45 -9.49
C GLY A 13 -9.73 -0.71 -9.22
N LYS A 14 -10.09 -1.87 -8.66
CA LYS A 14 -11.48 -2.25 -8.34
C LYS A 14 -11.90 -1.83 -6.94
N TRP A 15 -10.94 -1.60 -6.04
CA TRP A 15 -11.21 -1.09 -4.70
C TRP A 15 -11.36 0.42 -4.71
N THR A 16 -12.49 0.90 -4.18
CA THR A 16 -12.70 2.32 -3.87
C THR A 16 -12.55 2.53 -2.36
N PRO A 17 -11.65 3.43 -1.90
CA PRO A 17 -11.49 3.72 -0.48
C PRO A 17 -12.81 4.16 0.17
N SER A 18 -13.13 3.59 1.32
CA SER A 18 -14.24 4.05 2.15
C SER A 18 -13.89 5.36 2.87
N ALA A 19 -14.88 5.98 3.53
CA ALA A 19 -14.64 7.15 4.36
C ALA A 19 -13.61 6.86 5.49
N ALA A 20 -13.63 5.66 6.06
CA ALA A 20 -12.66 5.24 7.08
C ALA A 20 -11.25 5.08 6.49
N ASP A 21 -11.14 4.65 5.23
CA ASP A 21 -9.87 4.53 4.51
C ASP A 21 -9.26 5.90 4.24
N VAL A 22 -10.06 6.82 3.73
CA VAL A 22 -9.63 8.21 3.53
C VAL A 22 -9.18 8.84 4.85
N ALA A 23 -9.94 8.66 5.93
CA ALA A 23 -9.55 9.16 7.25
C ALA A 23 -8.25 8.54 7.78
N GLY A 24 -7.98 7.28 7.43
CA GLY A 24 -6.73 6.58 7.76
C GLY A 24 -5.58 6.86 6.79
N GLY A 25 -5.74 7.78 5.83
CA GLY A 25 -4.72 8.08 4.81
C GLY A 25 -4.53 6.97 3.77
N ARG A 26 -5.43 6.00 3.67
CA ARG A 26 -5.32 4.83 2.79
C ARG A 26 -5.86 5.16 1.40
N SER A 27 -4.96 5.24 0.42
CA SER A 27 -5.26 5.52 -0.98
C SER A 27 -4.81 4.38 -1.88
N ALA A 28 -5.53 4.13 -2.98
CA ALA A 28 -5.22 3.02 -3.89
C ALA A 28 -3.77 3.11 -4.41
N GLY A 29 -3.04 2.00 -4.30
CA GLY A 29 -1.63 1.89 -4.68
C GLY A 29 -0.91 0.76 -3.96
N PHE A 30 0.36 0.57 -4.28
CA PHE A 30 1.18 -0.52 -3.72
C PHE A 30 1.30 -0.44 -2.20
N GLY A 31 1.32 0.76 -1.61
CA GLY A 31 1.38 0.97 -0.17
C GLY A 31 0.24 0.30 0.59
N VAL A 32 -0.99 0.35 0.06
CA VAL A 32 -2.13 -0.35 0.67
C VAL A 32 -1.99 -1.87 0.58
N THR A 33 -1.33 -2.41 -0.44
CA THR A 33 -1.04 -3.85 -0.49
C THR A 33 -0.08 -4.28 0.62
N THR A 34 0.94 -3.46 0.93
CA THR A 34 1.81 -3.66 2.10
C THR A 34 1.01 -3.58 3.41
N LEU A 35 0.10 -2.60 3.50
CA LEU A 35 -0.78 -2.41 4.65
C LEU A 35 -1.70 -3.62 4.91
N ILE A 36 -2.24 -4.23 3.86
CA ILE A 36 -3.05 -5.46 3.95
C ILE A 36 -2.19 -6.62 4.49
N ILE A 37 -0.98 -6.80 3.94
CA ILE A 37 -0.10 -7.93 4.26
C ILE A 37 0.41 -7.89 5.70
N ASN A 38 0.89 -6.73 6.18
CA ASN A 38 1.53 -6.64 7.50
C ASN A 38 1.46 -5.23 8.14
N GLY A 39 0.34 -4.53 7.94
CA GLY A 39 0.19 -3.14 8.33
C GLY A 39 0.47 -2.83 9.80
N GLY A 40 0.13 -3.74 10.73
CA GLY A 40 0.37 -3.52 12.16
C GLY A 40 1.86 -3.38 12.52
N VAL A 41 2.73 -4.04 11.74
CA VAL A 41 4.19 -4.01 11.95
C VAL A 41 4.83 -2.90 11.11
N GLU A 42 4.44 -2.79 9.84
CA GLU A 42 5.24 -2.05 8.85
C GLU A 42 4.73 -0.63 8.56
N CYS A 43 3.47 -0.33 8.87
CA CYS A 43 2.81 0.91 8.43
C CYS A 43 2.39 1.80 9.60
N GLY A 44 2.06 3.05 9.28
CA GLY A 44 1.59 4.04 10.26
C GLY A 44 2.65 4.43 11.29
N LYS A 45 3.94 4.35 10.93
CA LYS A 45 5.07 4.67 11.82
C LYS A 45 5.54 6.13 11.65
N GLY A 46 5.00 6.86 10.68
CA GLY A 46 5.44 8.20 10.30
C GLY A 46 6.75 8.21 9.51
N THR A 47 7.39 7.05 9.34
CA THR A 47 8.60 6.85 8.56
C THR A 47 8.53 5.50 7.84
N THR A 48 9.27 5.39 6.73
CA THR A 48 9.37 4.15 5.98
C THR A 48 10.19 3.13 6.76
N THR A 49 9.62 1.94 6.99
CA THR A 49 10.34 0.86 7.67
C THR A 49 11.29 0.14 6.71
N PRO A 50 12.37 -0.51 7.17
CA PRO A 50 13.25 -1.28 6.29
C PRO A 50 12.51 -2.39 5.51
N GLN A 51 11.49 -3.01 6.11
CA GLN A 51 10.67 -4.05 5.51
C GLN A 51 9.83 -3.50 4.36
N GLU A 52 9.15 -2.38 4.59
CA GLU A 52 8.37 -1.68 3.59
C GLU A 52 9.26 -1.16 2.44
N ALA A 53 10.42 -0.58 2.75
CA ALA A 53 11.40 -0.14 1.76
C ALA A 53 11.87 -1.30 0.88
N SER A 54 12.08 -2.49 1.47
CA SER A 54 12.41 -3.71 0.73
C SER A 54 11.28 -4.13 -0.23
N ARG A 55 10.03 -4.13 0.23
CA ARG A 55 8.86 -4.43 -0.62
C ARG A 55 8.77 -3.48 -1.82
N LYS A 56 8.88 -2.17 -1.56
CA LYS A 56 8.88 -1.15 -2.61
C LYS A 56 10.04 -1.34 -3.58
N GLY A 57 11.24 -1.64 -3.08
CA GLY A 57 12.42 -1.88 -3.92
C GLY A 57 12.24 -3.05 -4.90
N PHE A 58 11.59 -4.15 -4.48
CA PHE A 58 11.24 -5.24 -5.39
C PHE A 58 10.17 -4.82 -6.41
N PHE A 59 9.14 -4.10 -5.96
CA PHE A 59 8.10 -3.58 -6.85
C PHE A 59 8.68 -2.66 -7.93
N ASP A 60 9.52 -1.70 -7.54
CA ASP A 60 10.21 -0.77 -8.45
C ASP A 60 11.06 -1.52 -9.47
N ARG A 61 11.82 -2.55 -9.04
CA ARG A 61 12.62 -3.39 -9.93
C ARG A 61 11.76 -4.09 -10.97
N TYR A 62 10.65 -4.71 -10.57
CA TYR A 62 9.81 -5.48 -11.49
C TYR A 62 9.02 -4.59 -12.44
N CYS A 63 8.52 -3.43 -11.99
CA CYS A 63 7.92 -2.43 -12.88
C CYS A 63 8.93 -1.98 -13.95
N GLY A 64 10.19 -1.71 -13.56
CA GLY A 64 11.25 -1.37 -14.52
C GLY A 64 11.55 -2.49 -15.53
N LEU A 65 11.59 -3.74 -15.09
CA LEU A 65 11.78 -4.90 -15.99
C LEU A 65 10.61 -5.09 -16.96
N PHE A 66 9.39 -4.76 -16.55
CA PHE A 66 8.21 -4.85 -17.41
C PHE A 66 7.97 -3.59 -18.26
N GLY A 67 8.76 -2.53 -18.07
CA GLY A 67 8.60 -1.27 -18.80
C GLY A 67 7.29 -0.55 -18.47
N ILE A 68 6.78 -0.69 -17.24
CA ILE A 68 5.55 -0.05 -16.76
C ILE A 68 5.84 0.92 -15.62
N GLU A 69 4.97 1.92 -15.45
CA GLU A 69 5.00 2.81 -14.31
C GLU A 69 4.50 2.11 -13.03
N GLN A 70 5.06 2.49 -11.89
CA GLN A 70 4.69 1.97 -10.57
C GLN A 70 3.32 2.50 -10.09
N GLY A 71 2.88 3.63 -10.63
CA GLY A 71 1.72 4.37 -10.14
C GLY A 71 2.02 5.19 -8.88
N SER A 72 0.96 5.65 -8.21
CA SER A 72 1.02 6.48 -7.01
C SER A 72 0.85 5.67 -5.71
N ASN A 73 1.07 6.32 -4.56
CA ASN A 73 0.83 5.74 -3.22
C ASN A 73 1.61 4.44 -2.98
N LEU A 74 2.92 4.50 -3.18
CA LEU A 74 3.82 3.34 -3.13
C LEU A 74 4.27 2.94 -1.70
N ASP A 75 4.11 3.85 -0.75
CA ASP A 75 4.51 3.67 0.65
C ASP A 75 3.30 3.61 1.58
N CYS A 76 3.50 3.13 2.81
CA CYS A 76 2.46 3.08 3.85
C CYS A 76 2.88 3.76 5.16
N ALA A 77 3.94 4.57 5.14
CA ALA A 77 4.53 5.18 6.33
C ALA A 77 3.50 5.97 7.15
N ASN A 78 2.58 6.66 6.47
CA ASN A 78 1.56 7.52 7.06
C ASN A 78 0.14 6.90 7.02
N MET A 79 -0.01 5.64 6.61
CA MET A 79 -1.30 4.97 6.55
C MET A 79 -1.61 4.29 7.88
N SER A 80 -2.75 4.63 8.48
CA SER A 80 -3.21 3.96 9.69
C SER A 80 -3.52 2.48 9.37
N PRO A 81 -3.02 1.52 10.19
CA PRO A 81 -3.39 0.10 10.08
C PRO A 81 -4.91 -0.10 9.99
N PHE A 82 -5.32 -1.16 9.29
CA PHE A 82 -6.73 -1.49 9.09
C PHE A 82 -7.46 -1.84 10.38
#